data_AF-A0A2D6MDR4-F1
#
_entry.id   AF-A0A2D6MDR4-F1
#
_cell.length_a   1.000
_cell.length_b   1.000
_cell.length_c   1.000
_cell.angle_alpha   90.00
_cell.angle_beta   90.00
_cell.angle_gamma   90.00
#
_symmetry.space_group_name_H-M   'P 1'
#
loop_
_entity.id
_entity.type
_entity.pdbx_description
1 polymer ?
#
loop_
_entity_poly.entity_id
_entity_poly.type
_entity_poly.pdbx_seq_one_letter_code
_entity_poly.pdbx_strand_id
1 'polypeptide(L)' 'MPDVTVSFTDAQWARIVAASSHLKRADENGDVDAAYIAAKWKAMLSSWVKEYERKQASIDDF' A
#
# COMPACT_ATOMS: atom_id res chain seq x y z
N MET A 1 -9.53 -8.56 14.23
CA MET A 1 -8.78 -7.47 13.58
C MET A 1 -9.80 -6.39 13.26
N PRO A 2 -9.59 -5.12 13.63
CA PRO A 2 -10.50 -4.06 13.20
C PRO A 2 -10.37 -3.84 11.69
N ASP A 3 -11.50 -3.74 11.00
CA ASP A 3 -11.51 -3.42 9.57
C ASP A 3 -11.47 -1.89 9.37
N VAL A 4 -10.66 -1.45 8.41
CA VAL A 4 -10.57 -0.04 8.01
C VAL A 4 -11.10 0.09 6.59
N THR A 5 -12.08 0.98 6.40
CA THR A 5 -12.65 1.28 5.08
C THR A 5 -12.25 2.69 4.65
N VAL A 6 -11.77 2.82 3.42
CA VAL A 6 -11.49 4.10 2.76
C VAL A 6 -12.32 4.17 1.48
N SER A 7 -13.08 5.25 1.33
CA SER A 7 -13.94 5.48 0.17
C SER A 7 -13.41 6.64 -0.66
N PHE A 8 -13.41 6.47 -1.98
CA PHE A 8 -13.08 7.50 -2.95
C PHE A 8 -14.34 7.94 -3.69
N THR A 9 -14.43 9.24 -4.01
CA THR A 9 -15.43 9.70 -4.99
C THR A 9 -15.04 9.26 -6.39
N ASP A 10 -15.99 9.24 -7.33
CA ASP A 10 -15.72 8.89 -8.73
C ASP A 10 -14.60 9.75 -9.35
N ALA A 11 -14.58 11.05 -9.03
CA ALA A 11 -13.56 11.97 -9.51
C ALA A 11 -12.17 11.65 -8.92
N GLN A 12 -12.10 11.22 -7.67
CA GLN A 12 -10.85 10.76 -7.05
C GLN A 12 -10.40 9.43 -7.67
N TRP A 13 -11.33 8.50 -7.90
CA TRP A 13 -11.05 7.22 -8.53
C TRP A 13 -10.50 7.39 -9.95
N ALA A 14 -11.11 8.26 -10.76
CA ALA A 14 -10.64 8.57 -12.11
C ALA A 14 -9.18 9.07 -12.10
N ARG A 15 -8.80 9.90 -11.12
CA ARG A 15 -7.41 10.37 -10.97
C ARG A 15 -6.46 9.25 -10.58
N ILE A 16 -6.90 8.32 -9.72
CA ILE A 16 -6.11 7.14 -9.34
C ILE A 16 -5.84 6.24 -10.56
N VAL A 17 -6.88 5.95 -11.35
CA VAL A 17 -6.74 5.12 -12.56
C VAL A 17 -5.86 5.82 -13.60
N ALA A 18 -6.02 7.14 -13.78
CA ALA A 18 -5.16 7.92 -14.68
C ALA A 18 -3.66 7.89 -14.27
N ALA A 19 -3.39 7.82 -12.97
CA ALA A 19 -2.03 7.69 -12.42
C ALA A 19 -1.54 6.23 -12.32
N SER A 20 -2.26 5.25 -12.90
CA SER A 20 -1.97 3.82 -12.74
C SER A 20 -0.56 3.42 -13.17
N SER A 21 0.02 4.06 -14.18
CA SER A 21 1.40 3.81 -14.65
C SER A 21 2.47 4.18 -13.61
N HIS A 22 2.17 5.10 -12.70
CA HIS A 22 3.06 5.46 -11.57
C HIS A 22 2.81 4.60 -10.34
N LEU A 23 1.63 3.97 -10.27
CA LEU A 23 1.31 3.02 -9.20
C LEU A 23 1.88 1.64 -9.52
N LYS A 24 1.87 1.20 -10.77
CA LYS A 24 2.41 -0.10 -11.15
C LYS A 24 3.91 -0.07 -11.38
N ARG A 25 4.55 -1.18 -11.08
CA ARG A 25 5.89 -1.46 -11.60
C ARG A 25 5.80 -1.88 -13.06
N ALA A 26 6.90 -1.74 -13.80
CA ALA A 26 6.95 -2.06 -15.22
C ALA A 26 6.65 -3.54 -15.54
N ASP A 27 6.82 -4.44 -14.56
CA ASP A 27 6.55 -5.87 -14.64
C ASP A 27 5.14 -6.28 -14.17
N GLU A 28 4.36 -5.34 -13.63
CA GLU A 28 3.00 -5.61 -13.14
C GLU A 28 1.97 -5.47 -14.28
N ASN A 29 1.31 -6.59 -14.60
CA ASN A 29 0.19 -6.64 -15.54
C ASN A 29 -1.16 -6.48 -14.81
N GLY A 30 -2.23 -6.11 -15.56
CA GLY A 30 -3.60 -5.97 -15.06
C GLY A 30 -4.05 -4.52 -14.90
N ASP A 31 -5.19 -4.27 -14.24
CA ASP A 31 -5.78 -2.94 -13.99
C ASP A 31 -5.57 -2.48 -12.54
N VAL A 32 -5.60 -1.16 -12.30
CA VAL A 32 -5.60 -0.63 -10.91
C VAL A 32 -7.04 -0.67 -10.44
N ASP A 33 -7.37 -1.66 -9.61
CA ASP A 33 -8.66 -1.82 -8.97
C ASP A 33 -8.55 -1.70 -7.44
N ALA A 34 -9.68 -1.80 -6.75
CA ALA A 34 -9.72 -1.71 -5.29
C ALA A 34 -8.90 -2.80 -4.62
N ALA A 35 -8.86 -4.01 -5.19
CA ALA A 35 -8.10 -5.14 -4.65
C ALA A 35 -6.59 -4.91 -4.77
N TYR A 36 -6.12 -4.38 -5.89
CA TYR A 36 -4.72 -3.99 -6.11
C TYR A 36 -4.27 -2.96 -5.07
N ILE A 37 -5.07 -1.90 -4.86
CA ILE A 37 -4.72 -0.85 -3.89
C ILE A 37 -4.71 -1.40 -2.47
N ALA A 38 -5.70 -2.23 -2.10
CA ALA A 38 -5.74 -2.85 -0.78
C ALA A 38 -4.52 -3.74 -0.53
N ALA A 39 -4.14 -4.57 -1.50
CA ALA A 39 -2.96 -5.42 -1.43
C ALA A 39 -1.68 -4.58 -1.31
N LYS A 40 -1.53 -3.54 -2.12
CA LYS A 40 -0.37 -2.65 -2.11
C LYS A 40 -0.24 -1.89 -0.80
N TRP A 41 -1.33 -1.33 -0.28
CA TRP A 41 -1.35 -0.63 1.00
C TRP A 41 -0.96 -1.58 2.14
N LYS A 42 -1.52 -2.80 2.16
CA LYS A 42 -1.18 -3.82 3.16
C LYS A 42 0.30 -4.18 3.12
N ALA A 43 0.87 -4.35 1.92
CA ALA A 43 2.29 -4.64 1.76
C ALA A 43 3.17 -3.48 2.26
N MET A 44 2.81 -2.23 1.94
CA MET A 44 3.53 -1.03 2.38
C MET A 44 3.54 -0.89 3.90
N LEU A 45 2.37 -0.98 4.55
CA LEU A 45 2.29 -0.93 6.01
C LEU A 45 3.06 -2.08 6.66
N SER A 46 2.97 -3.28 6.11
CA SER A 46 3.72 -4.44 6.63
C SER A 46 5.22 -4.20 6.57
N SER A 47 5.73 -3.53 5.52
CA SER A 47 7.14 -3.17 5.42
C SER A 47 7.54 -2.17 6.50
N TRP A 48 6.70 -1.15 6.75
CA TRP A 48 6.98 -0.13 7.77
C TRP A 48 6.98 -0.71 9.18
N VAL A 49 6.02 -1.59 9.50
CA VAL A 49 5.99 -2.27 10.81
C VAL A 49 7.23 -3.12 11.00
N LYS A 50 7.61 -3.93 10.00
CA LYS A 50 8.84 -4.75 10.06
C LYS A 50 10.10 -3.91 10.23
N GLU A 51 10.18 -2.75 9.59
CA GLU A 51 11.32 -1.84 9.74
C GLU A 51 11.38 -1.23 11.14
N TYR A 52 10.23 -0.81 11.68
CA TYR A 52 10.13 -0.33 13.06
C TYR A 52 10.55 -1.41 14.06
N GLU A 53 10.05 -2.63 13.92
CA GLU A 53 10.41 -3.77 14.78
C GLU A 53 11.91 -4.06 14.72
N ARG A 54 12.52 -4.04 13.52
CA ARG A 54 13.97 -4.21 13.36
C ARG A 54 14.76 -3.11 14.10
N LYS A 55 14.31 -1.86 14.00
CA LYS A 55 14.97 -0.72 14.68
C LYS A 55 14.90 -0.85 16.20
N GLN A 56 13.77 -1.29 16.74
CA GLN A 56 13.63 -1.53 18.18
C GLN A 56 14.53 -2.68 18.65
N ALA A 57 14.54 -3.80 17.92
CA ALA A 57 15.42 -4.93 18.25
C ALA A 57 16.91 -4.58 18.22
N SER A 58 17.34 -3.67 17.34
CA SER A 58 18.74 -3.20 17.29
C SER A 58 19.14 -2.23 18.41
N ILE A 59 18.17 -1.67 19.14
CA ILE A 59 18.44 -0.75 20.27
C ILE A 59 18.62 -1.54 21.58
N ASP A 60 18.03 -2.72 21.69
CA ASP A 60 18.10 -3.59 22.89
C ASP A 60 19.39 -4.45 22.98
N ASP A 61 20.29 -4.37 22.00
CA ASP A 61 21.53 -5.19 21.93
C ASP A 61 22.74 -4.49 22.62
N PHE A 62 22.50 -3.90 23.80
CA PHE A 62 23.52 -3.26 24.67
C PHE A 62 23.65 -3.95 26.03
#